data_AF-A0A839TFS9-F1
#
_entry.id   AF-A0A839TFS9-F1
#
_cell.length_a   1.000
_cell.length_b   1.000
_cell.length_c   1.000
_cell.angle_alpha   90.00
_cell.angle_beta   90.00
_cell.angle_gamma   90.00
#
_symmetry.space_group_name_H-M   'P 1'
#
loop_
_entity.id
_entity.type
_entity.pdbx_description
1 polymer ?
#
loop_
_entity_poly.entity_id
_entity_poly.type
_entity_poly.pdbx_seq_one_letter_code
_entity_poly.pdbx_strand_id
1 'polypeptide(L)'
;MNKRWPGLLLALVMLTGCDDQHILERTGFCHTISYDLLPDHNFKIGLSVPKADPNSKTDREVLQAIAHSSKDSQPKLVRQTSLLLVNGQLRNLLFSLPLAEGGLLDQMDTLSRDPTIPPKVKITLADGDAYDLLKKNYKEHPRTDRYIYTLLEKEASYQTVPEATLYEFIRDYYDDGIDPIAPIIKDAGDTITVSGVGLFRGDRYITRIKPDDLNILALLRHNLQHADMTIHLASEGQHKELITFNYLKSDRKIDVLRDKSGKPVVIIHIKASGSVLEYIGKLKLHSDEDRNTLLQQAARHLEKRAEEMIQFMQHNKVDSIGIGAYVRNSMSYASWKNLDWYEEYSHLTVKCKIDLNIINSGQTL
;
A
#
# COMPACT_ATOMS: atom_id res chain seq x y z
N MET A 1 -23.04 38.55 61.09
CA MET A 1 -22.79 38.11 59.70
C MET A 1 -21.54 37.28 59.67
N ASN A 2 -21.62 35.99 59.34
CA ASN A 2 -20.55 35.17 58.74
C ASN A 2 -21.07 33.72 58.62
N LYS A 3 -21.97 33.49 57.65
CA LYS A 3 -22.34 32.15 57.22
C LYS A 3 -21.16 31.59 56.42
N ARG A 4 -20.32 30.79 57.08
CA ARG A 4 -19.22 30.07 56.43
C ARG A 4 -19.80 29.03 55.48
N TRP A 5 -19.43 29.12 54.20
CA TRP A 5 -19.84 28.25 53.10
C TRP A 5 -19.00 26.95 53.12
N PRO A 6 -19.52 25.80 53.60
CA PRO A 6 -18.77 24.55 53.63
C PRO A 6 -18.72 23.89 52.24
N GLY A 7 -19.70 24.20 51.38
CA GLY A 7 -19.82 23.63 50.04
C GLY A 7 -18.74 24.08 49.05
N LEU A 8 -18.17 25.28 49.24
CA LEU A 8 -17.13 25.80 48.36
C LEU A 8 -15.80 25.03 48.53
N LEU A 9 -15.51 24.58 49.76
CA LEU A 9 -14.32 23.79 50.09
C LEU A 9 -14.40 22.36 49.54
N LEU A 10 -15.60 21.76 49.48
CA LEU A 10 -15.81 20.43 48.92
C LEU A 10 -15.69 20.43 47.38
N ALA A 11 -16.13 21.51 46.71
CA ALA A 11 -15.98 21.69 45.28
C ALA A 11 -14.51 21.89 44.84
N LEU A 12 -13.69 22.52 45.69
CA LEU A 12 -12.24 22.69 45.45
C LEU A 12 -11.44 21.39 45.53
N VAL A 13 -11.91 20.39 46.30
CA VAL A 13 -11.24 19.07 46.38
C VAL A 13 -11.52 18.22 45.14
N MET A 14 -12.63 18.46 44.44
CA MET A 14 -12.93 17.77 43.17
C MET A 14 -12.26 18.39 41.95
N LEU A 15 -11.51 19.49 42.13
CA LEU A 15 -10.72 20.17 41.09
C LEU A 15 -9.25 19.73 41.07
N THR A 16 -8.85 18.73 41.87
CA THR A 16 -7.53 18.10 41.71
C THR A 16 -7.55 17.24 40.44
N GLY A 17 -7.45 17.89 39.29
CA GLY A 17 -7.19 17.20 38.03
C GLY A 17 -5.86 16.46 38.13
N CYS A 18 -5.82 15.22 37.64
CA CYS A 18 -4.58 14.47 37.55
C CYS A 18 -3.57 15.25 36.70
N ASP A 19 -2.38 15.49 37.27
CA ASP A 19 -1.25 16.12 36.60
C ASP A 19 -0.59 15.09 35.67
N ASP A 20 -1.08 14.98 34.45
CA ASP A 20 -0.50 14.14 33.40
C ASP A 20 0.32 15.01 32.43
N GLN A 21 1.45 15.52 32.92
CA GLN A 21 2.37 16.34 32.13
C GLN A 21 3.32 15.48 31.29
N HIS A 22 3.08 15.44 29.98
CA HIS A 22 4.04 14.92 29.02
C HIS A 22 4.99 16.03 28.54
N ILE A 23 6.23 16.03 29.05
CA ILE A 23 7.27 16.96 28.61
C ILE A 23 7.75 16.53 27.21
N LEU A 24 7.54 17.40 26.22
CA LEU A 24 7.81 17.11 24.81
C LEU A 24 9.28 16.76 24.56
N GLU A 25 10.19 17.47 25.24
CA GLU A 25 11.65 17.31 25.12
C GLU A 25 12.16 15.98 25.71
N ARG A 26 11.37 15.33 26.57
CA ARG A 26 11.68 14.01 27.14
C ARG A 26 10.96 12.88 26.42
N THR A 27 10.19 13.19 25.39
CA THR A 27 9.36 12.23 24.67
C THR A 27 9.98 11.90 23.32
N GLY A 28 10.19 10.61 23.06
CA GLY A 28 10.72 10.10 21.80
C GLY A 28 9.58 9.56 20.94
N PHE A 29 9.12 10.35 19.97
CA PHE A 29 8.08 9.92 19.04
C PHE A 29 8.63 8.93 18.03
N CYS A 30 8.24 7.67 18.15
CA CYS A 30 8.53 6.63 17.17
C CYS A 30 7.90 7.00 15.82
N HIS A 31 8.70 7.19 14.78
CA HIS A 31 8.18 7.54 13.44
C HIS A 31 8.15 6.35 12.49
N THR A 32 9.18 5.50 12.53
CA THR A 32 9.27 4.29 11.71
C THR A 32 9.84 3.15 12.54
N ILE A 33 9.23 1.97 12.46
CA ILE A 33 9.77 0.72 13.02
C ILE A 33 10.11 -0.22 11.86
N SER A 34 11.26 -0.89 11.95
CA SER A 34 11.65 -1.94 10.99
C SER A 34 11.69 -3.31 11.66
N TYR A 35 11.38 -4.35 10.90
CA TYR A 35 11.40 -5.75 11.33
C TYR A 35 12.15 -6.60 10.30
N ASP A 36 13.27 -7.17 10.73
CA ASP A 36 14.07 -8.11 9.95
C ASP A 36 14.07 -9.48 10.64
N LEU A 37 13.87 -10.56 9.87
CA LEU A 37 14.01 -11.93 10.36
C LEU A 37 15.49 -12.34 10.33
N LEU A 38 16.02 -12.79 11.46
CA LEU A 38 17.38 -13.31 11.58
C LEU A 38 17.41 -14.84 11.43
N PRO A 39 18.58 -15.44 11.10
CA PRO A 39 18.72 -16.89 10.91
C PRO A 39 18.37 -17.75 12.13
N ASP A 40 18.44 -17.18 13.34
CA ASP A 40 18.11 -17.83 14.61
C ASP A 40 16.63 -17.69 15.00
N HIS A 41 15.79 -17.25 14.05
CA HIS A 41 14.36 -16.94 14.23
C HIS A 41 14.08 -15.76 15.17
N ASN A 42 15.09 -14.99 15.59
CA ASN A 42 14.87 -13.73 16.27
C ASN A 42 14.55 -12.61 15.27
N PHE A 43 13.92 -11.55 15.77
CA PHE A 43 13.70 -10.33 15.03
C PHE A 43 14.78 -9.31 15.37
N LYS A 44 15.39 -8.71 14.34
CA LYS A 44 16.10 -7.44 14.49
C LYS A 44 15.06 -6.33 14.27
N ILE A 45 14.79 -5.60 15.34
CA ILE A 45 13.80 -4.52 15.36
C ILE A 45 14.53 -3.19 15.41
N GLY A 46 14.29 -2.36 14.40
CA GLY A 46 14.81 -1.01 14.30
C GLY A 46 13.77 0.03 14.67
N LEU A 47 14.20 1.14 15.26
CA LEU A 47 13.33 2.27 15.55
C LEU A 47 14.01 3.57 15.14
N SER A 48 13.29 4.43 14.42
CA SER A 48 13.73 5.81 14.14
C SER A 48 12.90 6.81 14.93
N VAL A 49 13.59 7.65 15.69
CA VAL A 49 13.02 8.71 16.52
C VAL A 49 13.59 10.05 16.03
N PRO A 50 12.75 10.97 15.51
CA PRO A 50 13.19 12.31 15.15
C PRO A 50 13.71 13.06 16.37
N LYS A 51 14.79 13.83 16.21
CA LYS A 51 15.26 14.75 17.25
C LYS A 51 14.68 16.14 17.02
N ALA A 52 14.14 16.73 18.09
CA ALA A 52 13.62 18.09 18.07
C ALA A 52 14.65 19.16 18.50
N ASP A 53 15.83 18.74 18.99
CA ASP A 53 16.89 19.65 19.44
C ASP A 53 17.65 20.28 18.25
N PRO A 54 17.56 21.61 18.05
CA PRO A 54 18.26 22.31 16.97
C PRO A 54 19.79 22.22 17.05
N ASN A 55 20.35 21.90 18.23
CA ASN A 55 21.79 21.78 18.44
C ASN A 55 22.30 20.35 18.19
N SER A 56 21.42 19.40 17.89
CA SER A 56 21.80 18.02 17.61
C SER A 56 22.59 17.92 16.31
N LYS A 57 23.69 17.14 16.33
CA LYS A 57 24.46 16.83 15.11
C LYS A 57 23.73 15.90 14.15
N THR A 58 22.65 15.25 14.60
CA THR A 58 21.82 14.35 13.79
C THR A 58 20.34 14.72 13.92
N ASP A 59 19.60 14.63 12.82
CA ASP A 59 18.16 14.95 12.81
C ASP A 59 17.28 13.83 13.38
N ARG A 60 17.88 12.67 13.65
CA ARG A 60 17.21 11.49 14.20
C ARG A 60 18.14 10.64 15.04
N GLU A 61 17.55 9.84 15.90
CA GLU A 61 18.15 8.71 16.60
C GLU A 61 17.62 7.43 15.95
N VAL A 62 18.52 6.49 15.63
CA VAL A 62 18.13 5.17 15.11
C VAL A 62 18.60 4.11 16.09
N LEU A 63 17.66 3.43 16.73
CA LEU A 63 17.89 2.40 17.72
C LEU A 63 17.69 1.01 17.11
N GLN A 64 18.29 -0.02 17.71
CA GLN A 64 18.05 -1.41 17.31
C GLN A 64 18.03 -2.36 18.49
N ALA A 65 17.28 -3.44 18.40
CA ALA A 65 17.32 -4.54 19.34
C ALA A 65 17.08 -5.87 18.64
N ILE A 66 17.71 -6.93 19.16
CA ILE A 66 17.39 -8.32 18.79
C ILE A 66 16.45 -8.89 19.85
N ALA A 67 15.31 -9.41 19.43
CA ALA A 67 14.24 -9.85 20.33
C ALA A 67 13.35 -10.93 19.71
N HIS A 68 12.63 -11.65 20.56
CA HIS A 68 11.65 -12.66 20.11
C HIS A 68 10.31 -12.05 19.68
N SER A 69 10.02 -10.80 20.05
CA SER A 69 8.78 -10.11 19.70
C SER A 69 8.92 -8.59 19.79
N SER A 70 7.92 -7.87 19.26
CA SER A 70 7.85 -6.40 19.35
C SER A 70 7.79 -5.89 20.79
N LYS A 71 7.22 -6.65 21.72
CA LYS A 71 7.13 -6.25 23.14
C LYS A 71 8.39 -6.64 23.93
N ASP A 72 9.08 -7.73 23.55
CA ASP A 72 10.38 -8.08 24.11
C ASP A 72 11.51 -7.09 23.69
N SER A 73 11.40 -6.47 22.52
CA SER A 73 12.38 -5.47 22.08
C SER A 73 12.28 -4.15 22.84
N GLN A 74 11.09 -3.79 23.33
CA GLN A 74 10.83 -2.49 23.96
C GLN A 74 11.77 -2.16 25.14
N PRO A 75 11.97 -3.01 26.16
CA PRO A 75 12.91 -2.70 27.25
C PRO A 75 14.37 -2.59 26.77
N LYS A 76 14.74 -3.31 25.70
CA LYS A 76 16.09 -3.23 25.11
C LYS A 76 16.30 -1.92 24.36
N LEU A 77 15.28 -1.42 23.66
CA LEU A 77 15.29 -0.14 22.96
C LEU A 77 15.28 1.05 23.94
N VAL A 78 14.43 1.00 24.98
CA VAL A 78 14.33 2.07 25.98
C VAL A 78 15.65 2.29 26.73
N ARG A 79 16.45 1.23 26.95
CA ARG A 79 17.77 1.35 27.59
C ARG A 79 18.83 2.08 26.75
N GLN A 80 18.57 2.33 25.47
CA GLN A 80 19.52 2.96 24.55
C GLN A 80 19.31 4.47 24.41
N THR A 81 18.22 5.03 24.96
CA THR A 81 17.88 6.44 24.82
C THR A 81 17.47 7.03 26.17
N SER A 82 17.64 8.35 26.34
CA SER A 82 17.11 9.07 27.50
C SER A 82 15.66 9.50 27.33
N LEU A 83 15.04 9.18 26.19
CA LEU A 83 13.67 9.56 25.84
C LEU A 83 12.65 8.49 26.24
N LEU A 84 11.45 8.93 26.63
CA LEU A 84 10.28 8.07 26.77
C LEU A 84 9.71 7.78 25.38
N LEU A 85 9.91 6.55 24.90
CA LEU A 85 9.45 6.13 23.57
C LEU A 85 7.93 5.97 23.52
N VAL A 86 7.28 6.62 22.55
CA VAL A 86 5.82 6.57 22.33
C VAL A 86 5.47 6.39 20.86
N ASN A 87 4.37 5.68 20.56
CA ASN A 87 4.00 5.29 19.20
C ASN A 87 2.92 6.16 18.54
N GLY A 88 2.42 7.20 19.22
CA GLY A 88 1.32 8.05 18.72
C GLY A 88 1.60 8.81 17.41
N GLN A 89 2.85 8.84 16.96
CA GLN A 89 3.28 9.45 15.70
C GLN A 89 3.90 8.45 14.73
N LEU A 90 3.67 7.15 14.94
CA LEU A 90 4.17 6.12 14.04
C LEU A 90 3.54 6.27 12.66
N ARG A 91 4.37 6.35 11.63
CA ARG A 91 3.96 6.57 10.24
C ARG A 91 4.23 5.38 9.33
N ASN A 92 5.30 4.62 9.57
CA ASN A 92 5.64 3.46 8.75
C ASN A 92 6.08 2.25 9.59
N LEU A 93 5.73 1.08 9.09
CA LEU A 93 6.20 -0.23 9.53
C LEU A 93 6.89 -0.89 8.34
N LEU A 94 8.19 -1.14 8.46
CA LEU A 94 8.99 -1.78 7.43
C LEU A 94 9.19 -3.26 7.79
N PHE A 95 8.87 -4.16 6.87
CA PHE A 95 9.10 -5.60 7.06
C PHE A 95 10.02 -6.10 5.96
N SER A 96 11.10 -6.79 6.33
CA SER A 96 11.93 -7.50 5.35
C SER A 96 11.09 -8.53 4.59
N LEU A 97 11.43 -8.77 3.33
CA LEU A 97 10.76 -9.83 2.55
C LEU A 97 10.85 -11.21 3.19
N PRO A 98 12.00 -11.67 3.74
CA PRO A 98 12.07 -12.97 4.41
C PRO A 98 11.10 -13.09 5.59
N LEU A 99 10.87 -12.00 6.34
CA LEU A 99 9.86 -11.98 7.38
C LEU A 99 8.45 -12.11 6.80
N ALA A 100 8.14 -11.33 5.76
CA ALA A 100 6.83 -11.34 5.13
C ALA A 100 6.49 -12.69 4.45
N GLU A 101 7.47 -13.42 3.92
CA GLU A 101 7.30 -14.79 3.40
C GLU A 101 6.87 -15.77 4.52
N GLY A 102 7.37 -15.55 5.74
CA GLY A 102 7.02 -16.34 6.92
C GLY A 102 5.59 -16.08 7.45
N GLY A 103 5.03 -14.92 7.13
CA GLY A 103 3.74 -14.44 7.64
C GLY A 103 3.91 -13.22 8.55
N LEU A 104 2.97 -12.28 8.49
CA LEU A 104 2.99 -11.04 9.27
C LEU A 104 1.92 -10.98 10.36
N LEU A 105 1.08 -12.02 10.50
CA LEU A 105 -0.10 -11.95 11.36
C LEU A 105 0.23 -11.61 12.83
N ASP A 106 1.27 -12.22 13.39
CA ASP A 106 1.67 -11.99 14.78
C ASP A 106 2.07 -10.53 15.03
N GLN A 107 2.79 -9.93 14.07
CA GLN A 107 3.17 -8.52 14.13
C GLN A 107 1.93 -7.64 13.96
N MET A 108 1.05 -7.92 12.99
CA MET A 108 -0.17 -7.14 12.74
C MET A 108 -1.15 -7.19 13.92
N ASP A 109 -1.35 -8.35 14.55
CA ASP A 109 -2.20 -8.51 15.74
C ASP A 109 -1.63 -7.72 16.93
N THR A 110 -0.32 -7.82 17.17
CA THR A 110 0.34 -7.06 18.23
C THR A 110 0.21 -5.54 18.02
N LEU A 111 0.38 -5.08 16.78
CA LEU A 111 0.32 -3.67 16.43
C LEU A 111 -1.10 -3.10 16.48
N SER A 112 -2.10 -3.86 16.03
CA SER A 112 -3.50 -3.41 16.00
C SER A 112 -4.18 -3.40 17.37
N ARG A 113 -3.69 -4.21 18.32
CA ARG A 113 -4.17 -4.19 19.72
C ARG A 113 -3.65 -3.00 20.53
N ASP A 114 -2.63 -2.29 20.05
CA ASP A 114 -2.05 -1.14 20.75
C ASP A 114 -2.82 0.14 20.38
N PRO A 115 -3.64 0.70 21.28
CA PRO A 115 -4.47 1.87 20.96
C PRO A 115 -3.65 3.14 20.70
N THR A 116 -2.35 3.13 21.03
CA THR A 116 -1.45 4.26 20.74
C THR A 116 -0.95 4.26 19.30
N ILE A 117 -1.11 3.16 18.56
CA ILE A 117 -0.68 3.04 17.18
C ILE A 117 -1.79 3.53 16.25
N PRO A 118 -1.54 4.54 15.39
CA PRO A 118 -2.55 5.01 14.45
C PRO A 118 -2.92 3.89 13.45
N PRO A 119 -4.21 3.61 13.19
CA PRO A 119 -4.63 2.63 12.18
C PRO A 119 -4.14 2.95 10.76
N LYS A 120 -3.81 4.22 10.50
CA LYS A 120 -3.27 4.73 9.23
C LYS A 120 -1.75 4.58 9.09
N VAL A 121 -1.07 3.94 10.04
CA VAL A 121 0.35 3.61 9.87
C VAL A 121 0.53 2.76 8.62
N LYS A 122 1.52 3.07 7.78
CA LYS A 122 1.76 2.38 6.51
C LYS A 122 2.48 1.07 6.73
N ILE A 123 2.04 0.02 6.04
CA ILE A 123 2.73 -1.26 5.93
C ILE A 123 3.59 -1.21 4.66
N THR A 124 4.87 -1.54 4.77
CA THR A 124 5.78 -1.51 3.62
C THR A 124 6.78 -2.64 3.72
N LEU A 125 7.05 -3.28 2.58
CA LEU A 125 8.05 -4.32 2.47
C LEU A 125 9.40 -3.72 2.06
N ALA A 126 10.47 -4.24 2.64
CA ALA A 126 11.84 -3.89 2.31
C ALA A 126 12.48 -5.00 1.48
N ASP A 127 12.88 -4.65 0.25
CA ASP A 127 13.70 -5.51 -0.61
C ASP A 127 15.16 -5.40 -0.19
N GLY A 128 15.53 -6.25 0.78
CA GLY A 128 16.78 -6.20 1.52
C GLY A 128 16.53 -6.06 3.01
N ASP A 129 17.52 -5.55 3.72
CA ASP A 129 17.47 -5.35 5.17
C ASP A 129 16.72 -4.04 5.51
N ALA A 130 15.60 -4.16 6.20
CA ALA A 130 14.70 -3.07 6.55
C ALA A 130 15.35 -2.08 7.54
N TYR A 131 16.14 -2.60 8.48
CA TYR A 131 16.92 -1.76 9.39
C TYR A 131 18.02 -0.98 8.66
N ASP A 132 18.74 -1.59 7.73
CA ASP A 132 19.80 -0.90 7.00
C ASP A 132 19.24 0.23 6.12
N LEU A 133 18.09 0.00 5.47
CA LEU A 133 17.33 1.05 4.78
C LEU A 133 17.01 2.22 5.71
N LEU A 134 16.54 1.93 6.93
CA LEU A 134 16.17 2.95 7.92
C LEU A 134 17.38 3.68 8.51
N LYS A 135 18.49 2.96 8.72
CA LYS A 135 19.73 3.48 9.32
C LYS A 135 20.53 4.33 8.34
N LYS A 136 20.49 4.01 7.06
CA LYS A 136 21.29 4.69 6.04
C LYS A 136 20.98 6.19 5.99
N ASN A 137 22.04 6.98 5.90
CA ASN A 137 21.95 8.44 5.72
C ASN A 137 22.00 8.75 4.23
N TYR A 138 20.83 9.07 3.67
CA TYR A 138 20.70 9.57 2.31
C TYR A 138 21.02 11.06 2.31
N LYS A 139 22.02 11.49 1.54
CA LYS A 139 22.61 12.84 1.65
C LYS A 139 21.59 13.97 1.50
N GLU A 140 20.68 13.85 0.53
CA GLU A 140 19.62 14.84 0.27
C GLU A 140 18.39 14.65 1.18
N HIS A 141 18.37 13.58 1.97
CA HIS A 141 17.25 13.16 2.81
C HIS A 141 17.73 12.71 4.21
N PRO A 142 18.27 13.63 5.03
CA PRO A 142 18.89 13.29 6.32
C PRO A 142 17.89 12.75 7.36
N ARG A 143 16.58 12.88 7.11
CA ARG A 143 15.49 12.23 7.86
C ARG A 143 14.86 11.10 7.05
N THR A 144 15.51 9.94 7.02
CA THR A 144 15.09 8.77 6.23
C THR A 144 13.68 8.29 6.62
N ASP A 145 13.33 8.36 7.91
CA ASP A 145 11.99 8.05 8.42
C ASP A 145 10.90 8.87 7.73
N ARG A 146 11.12 10.18 7.60
CA ARG A 146 10.23 11.12 6.91
C ARG A 146 10.31 10.93 5.40
N TYR A 147 11.50 10.71 4.86
CA TYR A 147 11.69 10.48 3.43
C TYR A 147 10.87 9.31 2.92
N ILE A 148 10.93 8.16 3.59
CA ILE A 148 10.12 6.97 3.27
C ILE A 148 8.63 7.33 3.30
N TYR A 149 8.16 7.98 4.37
CA TYR A 149 6.76 8.38 4.48
C TYR A 149 6.33 9.27 3.30
N THR A 150 7.11 10.31 2.99
CA THR A 150 6.79 11.26 1.91
C THR A 150 6.87 10.63 0.53
N LEU A 151 7.80 9.68 0.33
CA LEU A 151 7.89 8.90 -0.91
C LEU A 151 6.59 8.11 -1.09
N LEU A 152 6.17 7.35 -0.07
CA LEU A 152 4.95 6.54 -0.14
C LEU A 152 3.68 7.39 -0.25
N GLU A 153 3.61 8.57 0.39
CA GLU A 153 2.50 9.52 0.21
C GLU A 153 2.41 9.99 -1.23
N LYS A 154 3.55 10.40 -1.81
CA LYS A 154 3.62 10.86 -3.20
C LYS A 154 3.21 9.74 -4.15
N GLU A 155 3.76 8.53 -4.00
CA GLU A 155 3.44 7.39 -4.85
C GLU A 155 1.96 6.98 -4.74
N ALA A 156 1.39 7.00 -3.53
CA ALA A 156 -0.03 6.74 -3.32
C ALA A 156 -0.95 7.83 -3.89
N SER A 157 -0.50 9.10 -3.94
CA SER A 157 -1.30 10.21 -4.48
C SER A 157 -1.58 10.09 -5.99
N TYR A 158 -0.73 9.36 -6.72
CA TYR A 158 -0.94 9.00 -8.13
C TYR A 158 -1.78 7.72 -8.30
N GLN A 159 -2.17 7.07 -7.19
CA GLN A 159 -3.04 5.89 -7.12
C GLN A 159 -2.54 4.64 -7.88
N THR A 160 -1.28 4.65 -8.33
CA THR A 160 -0.61 3.49 -8.95
C THR A 160 0.01 2.56 -7.90
N VAL A 161 0.49 3.14 -6.80
CA VAL A 161 0.95 2.41 -5.61
C VAL A 161 -0.15 2.48 -4.55
N PRO A 162 -0.52 1.35 -3.90
CA PRO A 162 -1.55 1.35 -2.87
C PRO A 162 -1.09 2.11 -1.62
N GLU A 163 -2.01 2.83 -0.99
CA GLU A 163 -1.81 3.45 0.33
C GLU A 163 -1.93 2.41 1.46
N ALA A 164 -1.24 1.27 1.36
CA ALA A 164 -1.45 0.14 2.27
C ALA A 164 -1.22 0.51 3.75
N THR A 165 -2.32 0.73 4.48
CA THR A 165 -2.30 1.01 5.92
C THR A 165 -2.49 -0.27 6.75
N LEU A 166 -2.15 -0.22 8.05
CA LEU A 166 -2.43 -1.31 8.99
C LEU A 166 -3.92 -1.69 8.98
N TYR A 167 -4.80 -0.69 8.96
CA TYR A 167 -6.24 -0.91 8.86
C TYR A 167 -6.63 -1.66 7.58
N GLU A 168 -6.16 -1.21 6.42
CA GLU A 168 -6.49 -1.84 5.14
C GLU A 168 -5.92 -3.25 5.03
N PHE A 169 -4.69 -3.46 5.48
CA PHE A 169 -4.06 -4.78 5.47
C PHE A 169 -4.86 -5.76 6.34
N ILE A 170 -5.25 -5.35 7.55
CA ILE A 170 -6.04 -6.19 8.46
C ILE A 170 -7.46 -6.43 7.92
N ARG A 171 -8.10 -5.40 7.35
CA ARG A 171 -9.41 -5.54 6.70
C ARG A 171 -9.31 -6.58 5.58
N ASP A 172 -8.38 -6.40 4.65
CA ASP A 172 -8.22 -7.29 3.50
C ASP A 172 -7.83 -8.71 3.96
N TYR A 173 -7.10 -8.86 5.07
CA TYR A 173 -6.76 -10.17 5.65
C TYR A 173 -7.98 -10.92 6.21
N TYR A 174 -8.90 -10.22 6.87
CA TYR A 174 -10.10 -10.82 7.47
C TYR A 174 -11.30 -10.89 6.53
N ASP A 175 -11.31 -10.12 5.44
CA ASP A 175 -12.41 -10.10 4.47
C ASP A 175 -12.32 -11.30 3.51
N ASP A 176 -13.40 -12.07 3.44
CA ASP A 176 -13.52 -13.21 2.53
C ASP A 176 -13.47 -12.74 1.06
N GLY A 177 -12.46 -13.20 0.31
CA GLY A 177 -12.37 -13.07 -1.14
C GLY A 177 -11.61 -11.85 -1.64
N ILE A 178 -10.64 -11.37 -0.85
CA ILE A 178 -9.60 -10.43 -1.26
C ILE A 178 -8.32 -10.74 -0.46
N ASP A 179 -7.16 -10.57 -1.08
CA ASP A 179 -5.88 -10.68 -0.36
C ASP A 179 -5.23 -9.29 -0.14
N PRO A 180 -4.51 -9.09 0.98
CA PRO A 180 -3.74 -7.87 1.22
C PRO A 180 -2.65 -7.62 0.18
N ILE A 181 -2.27 -6.35 0.03
CA ILE A 181 -1.07 -5.94 -0.71
C ILE A 181 -0.31 -4.88 0.07
N ALA A 182 1.00 -4.78 -0.18
CA ALA A 182 1.85 -3.75 0.41
C ALA A 182 2.90 -3.26 -0.59
N PRO A 183 3.24 -1.97 -0.63
CA PRO A 183 4.34 -1.45 -1.44
C PRO A 183 5.67 -2.07 -1.01
N ILE A 184 6.58 -2.26 -1.96
CA ILE A 184 7.94 -2.74 -1.72
C ILE A 184 8.91 -1.61 -2.05
N ILE A 185 9.77 -1.24 -1.12
CA ILE A 185 10.84 -0.26 -1.33
C ILE A 185 12.21 -0.93 -1.31
N LYS A 186 13.17 -0.31 -1.97
CA LYS A 186 14.56 -0.78 -1.98
C LYS A 186 15.55 0.36 -1.98
N ASP A 187 16.79 0.05 -1.60
CA ASP A 187 17.91 0.97 -1.68
C ASP A 187 18.33 1.11 -3.15
N ALA A 188 18.44 2.34 -3.63
CA ALA A 188 18.82 2.68 -5.00
C ALA A 188 20.13 3.49 -5.03
N GLY A 189 21.03 3.24 -4.07
CA GLY A 189 22.29 3.97 -3.96
C GLY A 189 22.13 5.23 -3.13
N ASP A 190 21.87 6.37 -3.75
CA ASP A 190 21.71 7.65 -3.02
C ASP A 190 20.26 7.97 -2.67
N THR A 191 19.31 7.10 -3.03
CA THR A 191 17.87 7.28 -2.82
C THR A 191 17.18 5.97 -2.44
N ILE A 192 15.90 6.07 -2.07
CA ILE A 192 14.98 4.94 -1.93
C ILE A 192 14.00 4.99 -3.10
N THR A 193 13.70 3.83 -3.68
CA THR A 193 12.70 3.73 -4.75
C THR A 193 11.67 2.64 -4.47
N VAL A 194 10.47 2.80 -5.03
CA VAL A 194 9.47 1.73 -5.05
C VAL A 194 9.90 0.70 -6.09
N SER A 195 10.02 -0.55 -5.62
CA SER A 195 10.43 -1.70 -6.42
C SER A 195 9.28 -2.63 -6.81
N GLY A 196 8.05 -2.24 -6.46
CA GLY A 196 6.83 -2.95 -6.82
C GLY A 196 5.81 -2.96 -5.70
N VAL A 197 4.82 -3.84 -5.83
CA VAL A 197 3.78 -4.11 -4.84
C VAL A 197 3.75 -5.60 -4.57
N GLY A 198 3.89 -5.97 -3.30
CA GLY A 198 3.82 -7.35 -2.85
C GLY A 198 2.39 -7.83 -2.75
N LEU A 199 2.16 -9.03 -3.28
CA LEU A 199 0.90 -9.75 -3.24
C LEU A 199 0.98 -10.80 -2.15
N PHE A 200 -0.03 -10.82 -1.29
CA PHE A 200 -0.12 -11.76 -0.18
C PHE A 200 -1.12 -12.87 -0.49
N ARG A 201 -0.98 -13.98 0.22
CA ARG A 201 -2.05 -14.96 0.44
C ARG A 201 -2.27 -15.05 1.93
N GLY A 202 -3.40 -14.54 2.42
CA GLY A 202 -3.55 -14.26 3.84
C GLY A 202 -2.48 -13.28 4.31
N ASP A 203 -1.63 -13.69 5.27
CA ASP A 203 -0.58 -12.85 5.85
C ASP A 203 0.82 -13.08 5.26
N ARG A 204 0.96 -13.99 4.30
CA ARG A 204 2.26 -14.36 3.70
C ARG A 204 2.47 -13.69 2.35
N TYR A 205 3.61 -13.05 2.18
CA TYR A 205 4.07 -12.56 0.89
C TYR A 205 4.33 -13.74 -0.06
N ILE A 206 3.79 -13.67 -1.28
CA ILE A 206 3.92 -14.72 -2.30
C ILE A 206 4.78 -14.25 -3.48
N THR A 207 4.49 -13.06 -3.99
CA THR A 207 5.13 -12.53 -5.19
C THR A 207 4.96 -11.02 -5.28
N ARG A 208 5.51 -10.37 -6.31
CA ARG A 208 5.35 -8.93 -6.53
C ARG A 208 4.93 -8.58 -7.95
N ILE A 209 4.13 -7.53 -8.06
CA ILE A 209 3.93 -6.78 -9.31
C ILE A 209 5.04 -5.75 -9.44
N LYS A 210 5.70 -5.72 -10.60
CA LYS A 210 6.81 -4.80 -10.88
C LYS A 210 6.30 -3.38 -11.16
N PRO A 211 7.14 -2.34 -11.00
CA PRO A 211 6.75 -0.95 -11.23
C PRO A 211 6.03 -0.69 -12.56
N ASP A 212 6.52 -1.28 -13.65
CA ASP A 212 5.98 -1.10 -15.01
C ASP A 212 4.53 -1.59 -15.17
N ASP A 213 4.10 -2.49 -14.27
CA ASP A 213 2.78 -3.13 -14.29
C ASP A 213 1.79 -2.50 -13.30
N LEU A 214 2.23 -1.59 -12.41
CA LEU A 214 1.40 -1.07 -11.31
C LEU A 214 0.14 -0.33 -11.78
N ASN A 215 0.22 0.33 -12.94
CA ASN A 215 -0.92 0.97 -13.58
C ASN A 215 -2.06 -0.02 -13.91
N ILE A 216 -1.70 -1.24 -14.34
CA ILE A 216 -2.66 -2.30 -14.64
C ILE A 216 -3.27 -2.84 -13.35
N LEU A 217 -2.44 -3.06 -12.31
CA LEU A 217 -2.92 -3.48 -11.00
C LEU A 217 -3.92 -2.47 -10.43
N ALA A 218 -3.60 -1.18 -10.51
CA ALA A 218 -4.45 -0.11 -10.02
C ALA A 218 -5.81 -0.08 -10.73
N LEU A 219 -5.82 -0.17 -12.07
CA LEU A 219 -7.06 -0.28 -12.86
C LEU A 219 -7.91 -1.50 -12.47
N LEU A 220 -7.25 -2.63 -12.18
CA LEU A 220 -7.92 -3.88 -11.82
C LEU A 220 -8.41 -3.93 -10.38
N ARG A 221 -7.85 -3.13 -9.46
CA ARG A 221 -8.13 -3.21 -8.03
C ARG A 221 -9.15 -2.17 -7.56
N HIS A 222 -9.08 -0.93 -8.04
CA HIS A 222 -9.92 0.16 -7.54
C HIS A 222 -10.26 1.22 -8.61
N ASN A 223 -11.23 2.07 -8.29
CA ASN A 223 -11.59 3.22 -9.12
C ASN A 223 -10.52 4.31 -9.01
N LEU A 224 -9.92 4.69 -10.13
CA LEU A 224 -8.97 5.79 -10.19
C LEU A 224 -9.70 7.13 -10.22
N GLN A 225 -9.23 8.06 -9.41
CA GLN A 225 -9.64 9.47 -9.37
C GLN A 225 -8.62 10.38 -10.05
N HIS A 226 -7.35 9.99 -10.00
CA HIS A 226 -6.24 10.69 -10.62
C HIS A 226 -5.04 9.74 -10.80
N ALA A 227 -4.69 9.44 -12.04
CA ALA A 227 -3.46 8.72 -12.39
C ALA A 227 -2.88 9.25 -13.71
N ASP A 228 -1.56 9.11 -13.85
CA ASP A 228 -0.85 9.31 -15.10
C ASP A 228 -0.47 7.93 -15.67
N MET A 229 -0.75 7.72 -16.96
CA MET A 229 -0.54 6.43 -17.59
C MET A 229 -0.03 6.58 -19.01
N THR A 230 1.12 5.98 -19.29
CA THR A 230 1.64 5.83 -20.65
C THR A 230 1.37 4.41 -21.14
N ILE A 231 0.74 4.30 -22.31
CA ILE A 231 0.43 3.03 -22.96
C ILE A 231 1.33 2.91 -24.18
N HIS A 232 2.22 1.91 -24.17
CA HIS A 232 3.12 1.61 -25.27
C HIS A 232 2.45 0.60 -26.22
N LEU A 233 1.95 1.07 -27.36
CA LEU A 233 1.19 0.26 -28.32
C LEU A 233 2.09 -0.56 -29.24
N ALA A 234 3.26 -0.02 -29.59
CA ALA A 234 4.28 -0.72 -30.37
C ALA A 234 5.69 -0.26 -29.98
N SER A 235 6.63 -1.22 -29.88
CA SER A 235 8.04 -0.98 -29.57
C SER A 235 8.99 -1.91 -30.34
N GLU A 236 8.67 -2.24 -31.59
CA GLU A 236 9.57 -3.04 -32.44
C GLU A 236 10.22 -2.18 -33.52
N GLY A 237 11.56 -2.11 -33.51
CA GLY A 237 12.36 -1.40 -34.51
C GLY A 237 12.35 0.13 -34.38
N GLN A 238 12.19 0.84 -35.50
CA GLN A 238 12.24 2.31 -35.58
C GLN A 238 10.89 3.01 -35.36
N HIS A 239 9.81 2.28 -35.04
CA HIS A 239 8.50 2.88 -34.80
C HIS A 239 8.10 2.72 -33.34
N LYS A 240 8.07 3.85 -32.64
CA LYS A 240 7.50 3.98 -31.31
C LYS A 240 6.08 4.48 -31.47
N GLU A 241 5.13 3.74 -30.93
CA GLU A 241 3.75 4.21 -30.81
C GLU A 241 3.34 4.20 -29.35
N LEU A 242 2.99 5.37 -28.82
CA LEU A 242 2.53 5.51 -27.44
C LEU A 242 1.51 6.62 -27.30
N ILE A 243 0.68 6.50 -26.26
CA ILE A 243 -0.24 7.53 -25.79
C ILE A 243 -0.05 7.71 -24.30
N THR A 244 0.08 8.95 -23.86
CA THR A 244 0.22 9.32 -22.44
C THR A 244 -1.02 10.07 -22.00
N PHE A 245 -1.71 9.51 -21.01
CA PHE A 245 -2.85 10.11 -20.34
C PHE A 245 -2.43 10.77 -19.02
N ASN A 246 -3.04 11.90 -18.70
CA ASN A 246 -3.05 12.50 -17.37
C ASN A 246 -4.47 12.67 -16.84
N TYR A 247 -4.58 12.80 -15.52
CA TYR A 247 -5.87 12.86 -14.82
C TYR A 247 -6.80 11.71 -15.22
N LEU A 248 -6.24 10.52 -15.43
CA LEU A 248 -7.01 9.34 -15.78
C LEU A 248 -7.90 8.97 -14.60
N LYS A 249 -9.21 8.95 -14.86
CA LYS A 249 -10.23 8.45 -13.95
C LYS A 249 -10.73 7.12 -14.47
N SER A 250 -11.01 6.18 -13.57
CA SER A 250 -11.63 4.92 -13.94
C SER A 250 -12.80 4.57 -13.04
N ASP A 251 -13.80 3.94 -13.64
CA ASP A 251 -14.86 3.23 -12.94
C ASP A 251 -14.76 1.75 -13.27
N ARG A 252 -14.76 0.91 -12.23
CA ARG A 252 -14.64 -0.53 -12.33
C ARG A 252 -15.92 -1.19 -11.84
N LYS A 253 -16.45 -2.08 -12.66
CA LYS A 253 -17.58 -2.96 -12.32
C LYS A 253 -17.20 -4.41 -12.58
N ILE A 254 -17.59 -5.31 -11.67
CA ILE A 254 -17.43 -6.75 -11.87
C ILE A 254 -18.81 -7.40 -11.96
N ASP A 255 -19.01 -8.16 -13.03
CA ASP A 255 -20.16 -9.03 -13.21
C ASP A 255 -19.74 -10.50 -13.06
N VAL A 256 -20.51 -11.26 -12.29
CA VAL A 256 -20.36 -12.72 -12.14
C VAL A 256 -21.51 -13.41 -12.85
N LEU A 257 -21.18 -14.04 -13.97
CA LEU A 257 -22.10 -14.83 -14.79
C LEU A 257 -21.91 -16.32 -14.51
N ARG A 258 -22.76 -17.15 -15.11
CA ARG A 258 -22.60 -18.61 -15.11
C ARG A 258 -22.46 -19.13 -16.54
N ASP A 259 -21.54 -20.06 -16.75
CA ASP A 259 -21.45 -20.78 -18.02
C ASP A 259 -22.54 -21.86 -18.15
N LYS A 260 -22.54 -22.59 -19.26
CA LYS A 260 -23.50 -23.67 -19.51
C LYS A 260 -23.39 -24.84 -18.52
N SER A 261 -22.25 -24.98 -17.83
CA SER A 261 -22.03 -25.98 -16.79
C SER A 261 -22.37 -25.47 -15.38
N GLY A 262 -22.78 -24.20 -15.25
CA GLY A 262 -23.11 -23.55 -13.99
C GLY A 262 -21.93 -22.94 -13.25
N LYS A 263 -20.70 -23.01 -13.82
CA LYS A 263 -19.48 -22.44 -13.22
C LYS A 263 -19.43 -20.92 -13.36
N PRO A 264 -18.88 -20.19 -12.36
CA PRO A 264 -18.76 -18.75 -12.42
C PRO A 264 -17.83 -18.31 -13.56
N VAL A 265 -18.24 -17.26 -14.28
CA VAL A 265 -17.43 -16.54 -15.26
C VAL A 265 -17.44 -15.08 -14.88
N VAL A 266 -16.27 -14.48 -14.74
CA VAL A 266 -16.12 -13.10 -14.29
C VAL A 266 -15.81 -12.19 -15.46
N ILE A 267 -16.53 -11.08 -15.55
CA ILE A 267 -16.24 -10.01 -16.50
C ILE A 267 -15.94 -8.74 -15.71
N ILE A 268 -14.71 -8.25 -15.84
CA ILE A 268 -14.28 -6.99 -15.28
C ILE A 268 -14.46 -5.92 -16.35
N HIS A 269 -15.35 -4.97 -16.07
CA HIS A 269 -15.61 -3.81 -16.91
C HIS A 269 -14.87 -2.60 -16.34
N ILE A 270 -14.01 -1.98 -17.12
CA ILE A 270 -13.29 -0.76 -16.74
C ILE A 270 -13.62 0.31 -17.77
N LYS A 271 -14.19 1.42 -17.31
CA LYS A 271 -14.35 2.61 -18.12
C LYS A 271 -13.34 3.63 -17.64
N ALA A 272 -12.41 4.03 -18.49
CA ALA A 272 -11.42 5.03 -18.14
C ALA A 272 -11.48 6.24 -19.06
N SER A 273 -11.30 7.42 -18.47
CA SER A 273 -11.34 8.69 -19.18
C SER A 273 -10.27 9.62 -18.64
N GLY A 274 -9.49 10.23 -19.53
CA GLY A 274 -8.39 11.12 -19.15
C GLY A 274 -8.11 12.15 -20.23
N SER A 275 -7.20 13.07 -19.93
CA SER A 275 -6.68 13.99 -20.94
C SER A 275 -5.42 13.42 -21.56
N VAL A 276 -5.19 13.66 -22.85
CA VAL A 276 -3.98 13.20 -23.55
C VAL A 276 -2.93 14.29 -23.43
N LEU A 277 -1.77 13.94 -22.88
CA LEU A 277 -0.59 14.81 -22.83
C LEU A 277 0.28 14.66 -24.06
N GLU A 278 0.41 13.44 -24.55
CA GLU A 278 1.31 13.11 -25.64
C GLU A 278 0.76 11.93 -26.43
N TYR A 279 0.87 12.02 -27.75
CA TYR A 279 0.75 10.86 -28.63
C TYR A 279 1.94 10.89 -29.59
N ILE A 280 2.67 9.78 -29.64
CA ILE A 280 3.72 9.55 -30.63
C ILE A 280 3.20 8.44 -31.53
N GLY A 281 3.01 8.73 -32.82
CA GLY A 281 2.51 7.78 -33.79
C GLY A 281 2.07 8.45 -35.07
N LYS A 282 1.27 7.75 -35.89
CA LYS A 282 0.87 8.22 -37.23
C LYS A 282 -0.56 8.74 -37.30
N LEU A 283 -1.39 8.41 -36.30
CA LEU A 283 -2.80 8.77 -36.27
C LEU A 283 -3.00 10.23 -35.87
N LYS A 284 -4.06 10.87 -36.36
CA LYS A 284 -4.37 12.27 -36.03
C LYS A 284 -5.44 12.32 -34.95
N LEU A 285 -5.09 12.77 -33.75
CA LEU A 285 -6.04 12.87 -32.62
C LEU A 285 -7.27 13.75 -32.89
N HIS A 286 -7.15 14.73 -33.79
CA HIS A 286 -8.27 15.60 -34.20
C HIS A 286 -9.28 14.92 -35.14
N SER A 287 -8.90 13.82 -35.79
CA SER A 287 -9.82 13.02 -36.61
C SER A 287 -10.56 12.03 -35.69
N ASP A 288 -11.90 12.04 -35.75
CA ASP A 288 -12.71 11.14 -34.93
C ASP A 288 -12.43 9.66 -35.26
N GLU A 289 -12.18 9.34 -36.53
CA GLU A 289 -11.87 7.99 -36.99
C GLU A 289 -10.52 7.49 -36.45
N ASP A 290 -9.48 8.30 -36.61
CA ASP A 290 -8.12 8.00 -36.13
C ASP A 290 -8.10 7.91 -34.60
N ARG A 291 -8.79 8.83 -33.92
CA ARG A 291 -8.92 8.83 -32.46
C ARG A 291 -9.61 7.58 -31.94
N ASN A 292 -10.73 7.19 -32.54
CA ASN A 292 -11.44 5.97 -32.16
C ASN A 292 -10.59 4.72 -32.42
N THR A 293 -9.84 4.70 -33.53
CA THR A 293 -8.91 3.61 -33.85
C THR A 293 -7.82 3.50 -32.78
N LEU A 294 -7.19 4.61 -32.42
CA LEU A 294 -6.15 4.66 -31.38
C LEU A 294 -6.69 4.19 -30.02
N LEU A 295 -7.86 4.68 -29.62
CA LEU A 295 -8.46 4.30 -28.34
C LEU A 295 -8.84 2.82 -28.29
N GLN A 296 -9.34 2.25 -29.40
CA GLN A 296 -9.59 0.81 -29.48
C GLN A 296 -8.30 -0.02 -29.42
N GLN A 297 -7.21 0.44 -30.05
CA GLN A 297 -5.92 -0.23 -29.96
C GLN A 297 -5.37 -0.18 -28.53
N ALA A 298 -5.44 0.98 -27.87
CA ALA A 298 -5.02 1.14 -26.48
C ALA A 298 -5.87 0.33 -25.51
N ALA A 299 -7.19 0.31 -25.69
CA ALA A 299 -8.10 -0.53 -24.92
C ALA A 299 -7.73 -2.01 -25.04
N ARG A 300 -7.57 -2.54 -26.25
CA ARG A 300 -7.19 -3.94 -26.48
C ARG A 300 -5.82 -4.28 -25.89
N HIS A 301 -4.86 -3.34 -25.96
CA HIS A 301 -3.56 -3.51 -25.33
C HIS A 301 -3.71 -3.65 -23.82
N LEU A 302 -4.44 -2.74 -23.17
CA LEU A 302 -4.70 -2.80 -21.72
C LEU A 302 -5.49 -4.05 -21.32
N GLU A 303 -6.49 -4.47 -22.11
CA GLU A 303 -7.25 -5.70 -21.88
C GLU A 303 -6.31 -6.91 -21.82
N LYS A 304 -5.43 -7.05 -22.82
CA LYS A 304 -4.44 -8.12 -22.85
C LYS A 304 -3.52 -8.09 -21.63
N ARG A 305 -3.00 -6.91 -21.28
CA ARG A 305 -2.10 -6.74 -20.11
C ARG A 305 -2.81 -7.04 -18.79
N ALA A 306 -4.07 -6.65 -18.67
CA ALA A 306 -4.92 -6.96 -17.53
C ALA A 306 -5.16 -8.47 -17.41
N GLU A 307 -5.47 -9.15 -18.50
CA GLU A 307 -5.65 -10.60 -18.53
C GLU A 307 -4.36 -11.36 -18.22
N GLU A 308 -3.21 -10.93 -18.74
CA GLU A 308 -1.89 -11.47 -18.37
C GLU A 308 -1.60 -11.32 -16.87
N MET A 309 -1.92 -10.16 -16.30
CA MET A 309 -1.76 -9.91 -14.87
C MET A 309 -2.70 -10.78 -14.02
N ILE A 310 -3.95 -10.96 -14.44
CA ILE A 310 -4.89 -11.84 -13.75
C ILE A 310 -4.38 -13.29 -13.81
N GLN A 311 -3.92 -13.75 -14.97
CA GLN A 311 -3.31 -15.08 -15.10
C GLN A 311 -2.08 -15.25 -14.20
N PHE A 312 -1.24 -14.21 -14.08
CA PHE A 312 -0.13 -14.22 -13.15
C PHE A 312 -0.59 -14.37 -11.69
N MET A 313 -1.63 -13.63 -11.27
CA MET A 313 -2.23 -13.76 -9.94
C MET A 313 -2.85 -15.14 -9.71
N GLN A 314 -3.56 -15.68 -10.70
CA GLN A 314 -4.16 -17.03 -10.68
C GLN A 314 -3.10 -18.12 -10.56
N HIS A 315 -2.00 -18.03 -11.31
CA HIS A 315 -0.88 -18.96 -11.22
C HIS A 315 -0.25 -18.96 -9.82
N ASN A 316 -0.13 -17.77 -9.22
CA ASN A 316 0.36 -17.61 -7.85
C ASN A 316 -0.73 -17.82 -6.78
N LYS A 317 -1.95 -18.18 -7.18
CA LYS A 317 -3.17 -18.29 -6.35
C LYS A 317 -3.30 -17.17 -5.31
N VAL A 318 -3.27 -15.92 -5.76
CA VAL A 318 -3.50 -14.72 -4.95
C VAL A 318 -4.62 -13.91 -5.58
N ASP A 319 -5.60 -13.46 -4.80
CA ASP A 319 -6.72 -12.63 -5.26
C ASP A 319 -6.61 -11.21 -4.70
N SER A 320 -5.55 -10.52 -5.11
CA SER A 320 -5.26 -9.16 -4.65
C SER A 320 -6.15 -8.07 -5.25
N ILE A 321 -7.05 -8.44 -6.18
CA ILE A 321 -8.02 -7.54 -6.82
C ILE A 321 -9.46 -7.79 -6.34
N GLY A 322 -9.67 -8.77 -5.46
CA GLY A 322 -10.92 -8.99 -4.75
C GLY A 322 -12.04 -9.58 -5.59
N ILE A 323 -11.74 -10.46 -6.57
CA ILE A 323 -12.77 -11.15 -7.36
C ILE A 323 -13.65 -12.04 -6.46
N GLY A 324 -13.07 -12.65 -5.44
CA GLY A 324 -13.70 -13.58 -4.53
C GLY A 324 -14.88 -12.97 -3.80
N ALA A 325 -14.79 -11.69 -3.42
CA ALA A 325 -15.90 -10.97 -2.81
C ALA A 325 -17.14 -10.93 -3.72
N TYR A 326 -16.95 -10.73 -5.04
CA TYR A 326 -18.05 -10.73 -6.01
C TYR A 326 -18.60 -12.13 -6.26
N VAL A 327 -17.72 -13.13 -6.36
CA VAL A 327 -18.12 -14.52 -6.56
C VAL A 327 -18.89 -15.03 -5.33
N ARG A 328 -18.41 -14.74 -4.12
CA ARG A 328 -19.08 -15.02 -2.84
C ARG A 328 -20.49 -14.43 -2.81
N ASN A 329 -20.65 -13.17 -3.22
CA ASN A 329 -21.95 -12.50 -3.25
C ASN A 329 -22.94 -13.10 -4.28
N SER A 330 -22.46 -13.89 -5.24
CA SER A 330 -23.29 -14.59 -6.24
C SER A 330 -23.76 -15.99 -5.83
N MET A 331 -23.40 -16.45 -4.62
CA MET A 331 -23.70 -17.79 -4.11
C MET A 331 -24.13 -17.79 -2.65
N SER A 332 -24.58 -18.95 -2.16
CA SER A 332 -24.97 -19.11 -0.75
C SER A 332 -23.74 -19.13 0.16
N TYR A 333 -23.93 -18.72 1.42
CA TYR A 333 -22.88 -18.78 2.44
C TYR A 333 -22.31 -20.20 2.62
N ALA A 334 -23.18 -21.22 2.62
CA ALA A 334 -22.76 -22.61 2.74
C ALA A 334 -21.93 -23.07 1.53
N SER A 335 -22.25 -22.59 0.33
CA SER A 335 -21.45 -22.89 -0.87
C SER A 335 -20.06 -22.26 -0.77
N TRP A 336 -19.98 -21.00 -0.37
CA TRP A 336 -18.71 -20.30 -0.20
C TRP A 336 -17.82 -20.94 0.86
N LYS A 337 -18.37 -21.29 2.04
CA LYS A 337 -17.58 -21.89 3.13
C LYS A 337 -17.02 -23.27 2.81
N ASN A 338 -17.60 -24.00 1.87
CA ASN A 338 -17.10 -25.29 1.39
C ASN A 338 -16.21 -25.17 0.14
N LEU A 339 -15.99 -23.95 -0.37
CA LEU A 339 -15.22 -23.69 -1.56
C LEU A 339 -13.75 -23.46 -1.19
N ASP A 340 -12.83 -24.18 -1.84
CA ASP A 340 -11.42 -23.76 -1.85
C ASP A 340 -11.28 -22.60 -2.83
N TRP A 341 -11.39 -21.37 -2.32
CA TRP A 341 -11.35 -20.17 -3.15
C TRP A 341 -10.06 -20.07 -3.96
N TYR A 342 -8.90 -20.42 -3.40
CA TYR A 342 -7.63 -20.28 -4.09
C TYR A 342 -7.47 -21.29 -5.23
N GLU A 343 -7.97 -22.51 -5.04
CA GLU A 343 -8.01 -23.49 -6.14
C GLU A 343 -9.00 -23.06 -7.22
N GLU A 344 -10.21 -22.67 -6.85
CA GLU A 344 -11.24 -22.25 -7.81
C GLU A 344 -10.84 -20.98 -8.57
N TYR A 345 -10.24 -20.01 -7.89
CA TYR A 345 -9.69 -18.80 -8.49
C TYR A 345 -8.65 -19.12 -9.57
N SER A 346 -7.80 -20.13 -9.34
CA SER A 346 -6.75 -20.51 -10.29
C SER A 346 -7.28 -21.04 -11.64
N HIS A 347 -8.52 -21.55 -11.67
CA HIS A 347 -9.19 -22.05 -12.89
C HIS A 347 -10.31 -21.15 -13.38
N LEU A 348 -10.59 -20.05 -12.68
CA LEU A 348 -11.69 -19.15 -12.97
C LEU A 348 -11.51 -18.47 -14.33
N THR A 349 -12.55 -18.49 -15.17
CA THR A 349 -12.51 -17.72 -16.41
C THR A 349 -12.79 -16.25 -16.08
N VAL A 350 -11.78 -15.42 -16.25
CA VAL A 350 -11.88 -13.96 -16.08
C VAL A 350 -11.60 -13.28 -17.40
N LYS A 351 -12.45 -12.33 -17.78
CA LYS A 351 -12.29 -11.49 -18.98
C LYS A 351 -12.26 -10.03 -18.58
N CYS A 352 -11.41 -9.25 -19.24
CA CYS A 352 -11.37 -7.81 -19.05
C CYS A 352 -12.00 -7.11 -20.26
N LYS A 353 -12.80 -6.07 -20.02
CA LYS A 353 -13.33 -5.19 -21.06
C LYS A 353 -13.03 -3.76 -20.67
N ILE A 354 -12.25 -3.06 -21.49
CA ILE A 354 -11.77 -1.72 -21.20
C ILE A 354 -12.29 -0.75 -22.25
N ASP A 355 -13.03 0.26 -21.80
CA ASP A 355 -13.46 1.38 -22.65
C ASP A 355 -12.63 2.62 -22.29
N LEU A 356 -11.90 3.16 -23.27
CA LEU A 356 -11.11 4.38 -23.10
C LEU A 356 -11.77 5.58 -23.78
N ASN A 357 -11.76 6.72 -23.09
CA ASN A 357 -12.27 7.99 -23.62
C ASN A 357 -11.27 9.14 -23.38
N ILE A 358 -11.21 10.07 -24.34
CA ILE A 358 -10.43 11.30 -24.20
C ILE A 358 -11.37 12.43 -23.78
N ILE A 359 -11.07 13.06 -22.66
CA ILE A 359 -11.80 14.25 -22.18
C ILE A 359 -11.27 15.51 -22.87
N ASN A 360 -9.95 15.62 -23.01
CA ASN A 360 -9.26 16.71 -23.68
C ASN A 360 -7.94 16.19 -24.28
N SER A 361 -7.54 16.67 -25.45
CA SER A 361 -6.28 16.28 -26.10
C SER A 361 -5.20 17.35 -26.10
N GLY A 362 -5.44 18.49 -25.42
CA GLY A 362 -4.64 19.70 -25.65
C GLY A 362 -4.76 20.21 -27.10
N GLN A 363 -4.33 21.45 -27.37
CA GLN A 363 -4.08 21.86 -28.75
C GLN A 363 -2.75 21.25 -29.16
N THR A 364 -2.78 20.21 -29.98
CA THR A 364 -1.60 19.68 -30.66
C THR A 364 -1.23 20.68 -31.75
N LEU A 365 -0.02 21.26 -31.70
CA LEU A 365 0.48 22.25 -32.67
C LEU A 365 0.81 21.61 -34.03
#